data_AF-A0A835VHB1-F1
#
_entry.id   AF-A0A835VHB1-F1
#
_cell.length_a   1.000
_cell.length_b   1.000
_cell.length_c   1.000
_cell.angle_alpha   90.00
_cell.angle_beta   90.00
_cell.angle_gamma   90.00
#
_symmetry.space_group_name_H-M   'P 1'
#
loop_
_entity.id
_entity.type
_entity.pdbx_description
1 polymer ?
#
loop_
_entity_poly.entity_id
_entity_poly.type
_entity_poly.pdbx_seq_one_letter_code
_entity_poly.pdbx_strand_id
1 'polypeptide(L)' 'MATVEEMEKEKDIDELPKNAANYKALTPLWFLERAATVHPRRPAVVYGAVTYTWVRPIDAAD' A
#
# COMPACT_ATOMS: atom_id res chain seq x y z
N MET A 1 16.47 43.09 -7.90
CA MET A 1 15.48 42.21 -8.54
C MET A 1 16.19 40.91 -8.83
N ALA A 2 15.90 39.87 -8.07
CA ALA A 2 16.26 38.50 -8.42
C ALA A 2 15.59 38.13 -9.75
N THR A 3 16.31 37.45 -10.63
CA THR A 3 15.81 37.06 -11.96
C THR A 3 14.75 35.98 -11.82
N VAL A 4 13.81 35.92 -12.77
CA VAL A 4 12.73 34.91 -12.82
C VAL A 4 13.24 33.47 -12.95
N GLU A 5 14.54 33.27 -13.25
CA GLU A 5 15.22 31.97 -13.20
C GLU A 5 15.48 31.47 -11.77
N GLU A 6 15.55 32.38 -10.78
CA GLU A 6 15.67 32.04 -9.35
C GLU A 6 14.33 31.68 -8.71
N MET A 7 13.20 31.90 -9.41
CA MET A 7 11.89 31.33 -9.02
C MET A 7 11.86 29.86 -9.41
N GLU A 8 12.69 29.10 -8.67
CA GLU A 8 12.82 27.65 -8.58
C GLU A 8 11.95 26.85 -9.55
N LYS A 9 12.61 26.20 -10.50
CA LYS A 9 12.16 24.91 -11.06
C LYS A 9 11.42 24.14 -9.97
N GLU A 10 10.15 23.89 -10.18
CA GLU A 10 9.35 23.05 -9.30
C GLU A 10 10.09 21.72 -9.15
N LYS A 11 10.57 21.47 -7.93
CA LYS A 11 11.45 20.35 -7.65
C LYS A 11 10.67 19.06 -7.91
N ASP A 12 11.23 18.17 -8.72
CA ASP A 12 10.57 16.91 -9.05
C ASP A 12 10.26 16.14 -7.75
N ILE A 13 9.06 15.56 -7.67
CA ILE A 13 8.60 14.81 -6.50
C ILE A 13 9.55 13.65 -6.17
N ASP A 14 10.23 13.10 -7.19
CA ASP A 14 11.20 12.01 -7.06
C ASP A 14 12.55 12.48 -6.49
N GLU A 15 12.84 13.78 -6.48
CA GLU A 15 14.05 14.39 -5.91
C GLU A 15 13.86 14.79 -4.43
N LEU A 16 12.71 14.50 -3.83
CA LEU A 16 12.47 14.80 -2.43
C LEU A 16 13.28 13.85 -1.52
N PRO A 17 14.00 14.38 -0.52
CA PRO A 17 14.69 13.53 0.44
C PRO A 17 13.69 12.69 1.22
N LYS A 18 14.06 11.43 1.47
CA LYS A 18 13.27 10.48 2.26
C LYS A 18 13.24 10.93 3.72
N ASN A 19 12.04 11.06 4.27
CA ASN A 19 11.76 11.41 5.64
C ASN A 19 10.60 10.54 6.16
N ALA A 20 10.26 10.67 7.44
CA ALA A 20 9.22 9.84 8.06
C ALA A 20 7.81 10.03 7.44
N ALA A 21 7.55 11.16 6.77
CA ALA A 21 6.25 11.45 6.15
C ALA A 21 6.11 10.84 4.75
N ASN A 22 7.18 10.79 3.95
CA ASN A 22 7.15 10.30 2.57
C ASN A 22 7.83 8.93 2.37
N TYR A 23 8.50 8.39 3.39
CA TYR A 23 9.25 7.15 3.27
C TYR A 23 9.04 6.22 4.47
N LYS A 24 8.69 4.98 4.14
CA LYS A 24 8.72 3.84 5.05
C LYS A 24 9.15 2.63 4.24
N ALA A 25 10.06 1.81 4.77
CA ALA A 25 10.43 0.56 4.12
C ALA A 25 9.16 -0.29 3.97
N LEU A 26 8.74 -0.52 2.73
CA LEU A 26 7.59 -1.36 2.44
C LEU A 26 7.96 -2.80 2.75
N THR A 27 7.27 -3.38 3.73
CA THR A 27 7.15 -4.84 3.82
C THR A 27 5.83 -5.23 3.14
N PRO A 28 5.80 -6.33 2.37
CA PRO A 28 4.57 -6.76 1.72
C PRO A 28 3.45 -7.09 2.73
N LEU A 29 3.80 -7.34 4.00
CA LEU A 29 2.86 -7.75 5.05
C LEU A 29 1.79 -6.69 5.36
N TRP A 30 2.11 -5.41 5.28
CA TRP A 30 1.14 -4.34 5.59
C TRP A 30 -0.02 -4.28 4.58
N PHE A 31 0.19 -4.79 3.36
CA PHE A 31 -0.88 -4.87 2.37
C PHE A 31 -1.95 -5.89 2.76
N LEU A 32 -1.64 -6.86 3.64
CA LEU A 32 -2.59 -7.87 4.08
C LEU A 32 -3.74 -7.24 4.89
N GLU A 33 -3.44 -6.37 5.86
CA GLU A 33 -4.46 -5.69 6.68
C GLU A 33 -5.36 -4.78 5.83
N ARG A 34 -4.76 -4.07 4.87
CA ARG A 34 -5.49 -3.21 3.92
C ARG A 34 -6.39 -4.03 3.00
N ALA A 35 -5.89 -5.14 2.47
CA ALA A 35 -6.66 -6.03 1.62
C ALA A 35 -7.82 -6.69 2.39
N ALA A 36 -7.61 -7.08 3.65
CA ALA A 36 -8.68 -7.55 4.53
C ALA A 36 -9.77 -6.50 4.79
N THR A 37 -9.38 -5.23 4.93
CA THR A 37 -10.31 -4.12 5.14
C THR A 37 -11.15 -3.83 3.88
N VAL A 38 -10.51 -3.78 2.70
CA VAL A 38 -11.17 -3.36 1.45
C VAL A 38 -11.84 -4.53 0.73
N HIS A 39 -11.35 -5.75 0.89
CA HIS A 39 -11.80 -6.94 0.19
C HIS A 39 -12.05 -8.15 1.11
N PRO A 40 -12.81 -7.99 2.21
CA PRO A 40 -12.87 -9.01 3.26
C PRO A 40 -13.29 -10.39 2.74
N ARG A 41 -14.25 -10.43 1.81
CA ARG A 41 -14.81 -11.67 1.26
C ARG A 41 -14.18 -12.14 -0.05
N ARG A 42 -13.17 -11.44 -0.59
CA ARG A 42 -12.48 -11.92 -1.79
C ARG A 42 -11.56 -13.10 -1.44
N PRO A 43 -11.40 -14.09 -2.33
CA PRO A 43 -10.36 -15.11 -2.18
C PRO A 43 -8.97 -14.45 -2.07
N ALA A 44 -8.23 -14.83 -1.03
CA ALA A 44 -6.86 -14.41 -0.75
C ALA A 44 -5.87 -15.55 -1.07
N VAL A 45 -6.25 -16.80 -0.76
CA VAL A 45 -5.46 -18.00 -1.02
C VAL A 45 -6.37 -19.07 -1.58
N VAL A 46 -5.95 -19.72 -2.67
CA VAL A 46 -6.62 -20.86 -3.28
C VAL A 46 -5.61 -22.00 -3.39
N TYR A 47 -5.89 -23.13 -2.76
CA TYR A 47 -5.05 -24.32 -2.79
C TYR A 47 -5.92 -25.58 -2.89
N GLY A 48 -5.96 -26.17 -4.08
CA GLY A 48 -6.86 -27.30 -4.35
C GLY A 48 -8.31 -26.92 -4.08
N ALA A 49 -8.99 -27.69 -3.23
CA ALA A 49 -10.36 -27.41 -2.80
C ALA A 49 -10.46 -26.34 -1.67
N VAL A 50 -9.33 -25.94 -1.08
CA VAL A 50 -9.31 -25.01 0.06
C VAL A 50 -9.20 -23.57 -0.44
N THR A 51 -10.11 -22.72 0.03
CA THR A 51 -10.08 -21.29 -0.25
C THR A 51 -10.17 -20.50 1.04
N TYR A 52 -9.26 -19.53 1.22
CA TYR A 52 -9.31 -18.55 2.29
C TYR A 52 -9.70 -17.18 1.73
N THR A 53 -10.53 -16.45 2.48
CA THR A 53 -10.77 -15.03 2.21
C THR A 53 -9.78 -14.17 3.00
N TRP A 54 -9.72 -12.86 2.73
CA TRP A 54 -8.77 -11.98 3.41
C TRP A 54 -9.00 -11.83 4.93
N VAL A 55 -10.20 -12.12 5.45
CA VAL A 55 -10.50 -12.01 6.89
C VAL A 55 -10.67 -13.35 7.60
N ARG A 56 -11.06 -14.41 6.90
CA ARG A 56 -11.33 -15.72 7.52
C ARG A 56 -11.29 -16.89 6.51
N PRO A 57 -11.07 -18.13 6.97
CA PRO A 57 -11.33 -19.34 6.18
C PRO A 57 -12.78 -19.40 5.71
N ILE A 58 -13.04 -19.92 4.51
CA ILE A 58 -14.41 -19.98 3.97
C ILE A 58 -15.30 -20.96 4.75
N ASP A 59 -14.68 -21.95 5.41
CA ASP A 59 -15.35 -22.97 6.23
C ASP A 59 -15.49 -22.57 7.70
N ALA A 60 -14.93 -21.42 8.10
CA ALA A 60 -15.30 -20.81 9.36
C ALA A 60 -16.72 -20.24 9.16
N ALA A 61 -17.74 -21.02 9.47
CA ALA A 61 -19.11 -20.51 9.59
C ALA A 61 -19.16 -19.44 10.70
N ASP A 62 -20.10 -18.50 10.57
CA ASP A 62 -20.46 -17.57 11.65
C ASP A 62 -20.95 -18.32 12.90
#